data_AF-A0A536BMZ2-F1
#
_entry.id   AF-A0A536BMZ2-F1
#
_cell.length_a   1.000
_cell.length_b   1.000
_cell.length_c   1.000
_cell.angle_alpha   90.00
_cell.angle_beta   90.00
_cell.angle_gamma   90.00
#
_symmetry.space_group_name_H-M   'P 1'
#
loop_
_entity.id
_entity.type
_entity.pdbx_description
1 polymer ?
#
loop_
_entity_poly.entity_id
_entity_poly.type
_entity_poly.pdbx_seq_one_letter_code
_entity_poly.pdbx_strand_id
1 'polypeptide(L)'
;MKTVISADPPVNQAPPEVDPARDLPRGFYDFLLPLHRAFSPRQQELAARRRGVLEAAHQGRLPDYLPASEATTGSWKVSLPGWCQDQRNQMTGPADDAELVVKMLNSGAPGVMLDLEDSVANAWPNITQGIRNIIAALRGELTYQDKKRDREVGIKESKTVILTRPRGLHLEQAGVIKGERMAAALFDVAMVAYQVDPSRLKHPLSIYIAKSESADEALWWRDLFQAVSVARGWPSDYIKCMALVESHPLAYQMEEFAYHLREHMMGLNLGRWDYMASLIDFTLHDPAWVLPDRNTIPHDVAFFQNLREVMPEVCHKRGMLAIGGMTALYPSREDAELNARALKVLEQDKKNEANSLMDGAWTGHPDQNEIAVNQFPYPNQVQARRKDADIHKDL
;
A
#
# COMPACT_ATOMS: atom_id res chain seq x y z
N MET A 1 -25.41 -15.39 30.64
CA MET A 1 -25.21 -15.56 29.19
C MET A 1 -23.72 -15.38 28.93
N LYS A 2 -22.96 -16.46 28.72
CA LYS A 2 -21.57 -16.32 28.26
C LYS A 2 -21.66 -15.88 26.80
N THR A 3 -21.24 -14.66 26.51
CA THR A 3 -21.04 -14.22 25.13
C THR A 3 -19.99 -15.15 24.55
N VAL A 4 -20.43 -16.16 23.79
CA VAL A 4 -19.55 -16.93 22.92
C VAL A 4 -19.16 -15.95 21.82
N ILE A 5 -18.07 -15.22 22.04
CA ILE A 5 -17.36 -14.58 20.94
C ILE A 5 -16.95 -15.76 20.05
N SER A 6 -17.52 -15.81 18.85
CA SER A 6 -17.08 -16.73 17.79
C SER A 6 -15.56 -16.73 17.77
N ALA A 7 -14.94 -17.92 17.80
CA ALA A 7 -13.49 -18.06 17.78
C ALA A 7 -12.86 -17.48 16.51
N ASP A 8 -13.66 -17.28 15.45
CA ASP A 8 -13.26 -16.53 14.27
C ASP A 8 -13.68 -15.05 14.39
N PRO A 9 -12.76 -14.10 14.15
CA PRO A 9 -13.13 -12.70 14.00
C PRO A 9 -14.11 -12.54 12.82
N PRO A 10 -15.00 -11.55 12.86
CA PRO A 10 -15.92 -11.29 11.75
C PRO A 10 -15.13 -11.02 10.47
N VAL A 11 -15.32 -11.88 9.47
CA VAL A 11 -14.73 -11.76 8.13
C VAL A 11 -15.70 -10.96 7.25
N ASN A 12 -15.19 -10.10 6.38
CA ASN A 12 -16.02 -9.46 5.37
C ASN A 12 -16.72 -10.53 4.53
N GLN A 13 -18.06 -10.47 4.50
CA GLN A 13 -18.88 -11.50 3.89
C GLN A 13 -19.85 -10.88 2.89
N ALA A 14 -19.87 -11.41 1.67
CA ALA A 14 -20.92 -11.09 0.71
C ALA A 14 -22.28 -11.56 1.26
N PRO A 15 -23.35 -10.75 1.13
CA PRO A 15 -24.67 -11.12 1.60
C PRO A 15 -25.12 -12.49 1.06
N PRO A 16 -25.85 -13.31 1.84
CA PRO A 16 -26.28 -14.64 1.42
C PRO A 16 -27.02 -14.68 0.09
N GLU A 17 -27.79 -13.64 -0.20
CA GLU A 17 -28.59 -13.43 -1.41
C GLU A 17 -27.79 -13.06 -2.66
N VAL A 18 -26.53 -12.62 -2.49
CA VAL A 18 -25.62 -12.37 -3.62
C VAL A 18 -25.32 -13.70 -4.29
N ASP A 19 -25.70 -13.80 -5.55
CA ASP A 19 -25.32 -14.87 -6.45
C ASP A 19 -24.16 -14.38 -7.33
N PRO A 20 -22.93 -14.88 -7.13
CA PRO A 20 -21.74 -14.45 -7.86
C PRO A 20 -21.88 -14.54 -9.38
N ALA A 21 -22.65 -15.49 -9.91
CA ALA A 21 -22.84 -15.65 -11.35
C ALA A 21 -23.82 -14.61 -11.93
N ARG A 22 -24.72 -14.09 -11.09
CA ARG A 22 -25.76 -13.11 -11.46
C ARG A 22 -25.38 -11.67 -11.14
N ASP A 23 -24.81 -11.43 -9.96
CA ASP A 23 -24.68 -10.11 -9.34
C ASP A 23 -23.28 -9.50 -9.49
N LEU A 24 -22.29 -10.32 -9.87
CA LEU A 24 -20.95 -9.84 -10.24
C LEU A 24 -20.86 -9.67 -11.76
N PRO A 25 -19.83 -8.96 -12.28
CA PRO A 25 -19.68 -8.78 -13.72
C PRO A 25 -19.72 -10.11 -14.47
N ARG A 26 -20.45 -10.16 -15.59
CA ARG A 26 -20.64 -11.40 -16.36
C ARG A 26 -19.29 -12.04 -16.70
N GLY A 27 -19.14 -13.33 -16.39
CA GLY A 27 -17.91 -14.12 -16.61
C GLY A 27 -16.83 -13.93 -15.53
N PHE A 28 -17.00 -13.00 -14.58
CA PHE A 28 -16.03 -12.77 -13.52
C PHE A 28 -15.85 -14.00 -12.62
N TYR A 29 -16.92 -14.72 -12.33
CA TYR A 29 -16.85 -15.91 -11.48
C TYR A 29 -15.93 -16.99 -12.09
N ASP A 30 -16.05 -17.23 -13.40
CA ASP A 30 -15.21 -18.20 -14.13
C ASP A 30 -13.75 -17.75 -14.21
N PHE A 31 -13.51 -16.42 -14.27
CA PHE A 31 -12.18 -15.83 -14.18
C PHE A 31 -11.57 -15.97 -12.77
N LEU A 32 -12.37 -15.75 -11.72
CA LEU A 32 -11.93 -15.75 -10.33
C LEU A 32 -11.66 -17.16 -9.81
N LEU A 33 -12.46 -18.15 -10.19
CA LEU A 33 -12.43 -19.48 -9.59
C LEU A 33 -11.06 -20.18 -9.73
N PRO A 34 -10.40 -20.22 -10.91
CA PRO A 34 -9.05 -20.79 -11.03
C PRO A 34 -8.01 -20.05 -10.18
N LEU A 35 -8.11 -18.72 -10.07
CA LEU A 35 -7.20 -17.92 -9.23
C LEU A 35 -7.40 -18.26 -7.74
N HIS A 36 -8.65 -18.34 -7.29
CA HIS A 36 -8.96 -18.77 -5.92
C HIS A 36 -8.37 -20.13 -5.58
N ARG A 37 -8.53 -21.12 -6.47
CA ARG A 37 -7.97 -22.46 -6.28
C ARG A 37 -6.45 -22.47 -6.20
N ALA A 38 -5.77 -21.59 -6.93
CA ALA A 38 -4.32 -21.51 -6.94
C ALA A 38 -3.73 -20.72 -5.74
N PHE A 39 -4.38 -19.62 -5.34
CA PHE A 39 -3.76 -18.63 -4.46
C PHE A 39 -4.27 -18.63 -3.03
N SER A 40 -5.51 -19.06 -2.77
CA SER A 40 -6.04 -19.09 -1.40
C SER A 40 -5.30 -20.08 -0.49
N PRO A 41 -4.98 -21.33 -0.91
CA PRO A 41 -4.17 -22.23 -0.08
C PRO A 41 -2.78 -21.65 0.24
N ARG A 42 -2.13 -21.01 -0.75
CA ARG A 42 -0.82 -20.38 -0.56
C ARG A 42 -0.88 -19.21 0.42
N GLN A 43 -1.93 -18.39 0.38
CA GLN A 43 -2.11 -17.31 1.36
C GLN A 43 -2.31 -17.88 2.77
N GLN A 44 -3.08 -18.96 2.92
CA GLN A 44 -3.27 -19.64 4.21
C GLN A 44 -1.96 -20.22 4.77
N GLU A 45 -1.10 -20.78 3.91
CA GLU A 45 0.24 -21.21 4.28
C GLU A 45 1.11 -20.04 4.76
N LEU A 46 1.09 -18.90 4.06
CA LEU A 46 1.82 -17.69 4.47
C LEU A 46 1.31 -17.17 5.82
N ALA A 47 -0.01 -17.09 6.02
CA ALA A 47 -0.61 -16.71 7.30
C ALA A 47 -0.22 -17.68 8.44
N ALA A 48 -0.07 -18.98 8.14
CA ALA A 48 0.43 -19.95 9.10
C ALA A 48 1.91 -19.74 9.45
N ARG A 49 2.75 -19.40 8.46
CA ARG A 49 4.15 -19.06 8.69
C ARG A 49 4.31 -17.82 9.56
N ARG A 50 3.52 -16.75 9.32
CA ARG A 50 3.52 -15.53 10.15
C ARG A 50 3.35 -15.85 11.64
N ARG A 51 2.38 -16.72 11.98
CA ARG A 51 2.16 -17.15 13.38
C ARG A 51 3.41 -17.79 14.01
N GLY A 52 4.11 -18.64 13.26
CA GLY A 52 5.34 -19.28 13.72
C GLY A 52 6.49 -18.29 13.93
N VAL A 53 6.61 -17.27 13.07
CA VAL A 53 7.62 -16.21 13.23
C VAL A 53 7.30 -15.36 14.47
N LEU A 54 6.04 -14.96 14.65
CA LEU A 54 5.61 -14.19 15.81
C LEU A 54 5.82 -14.97 17.13
N GLU A 55 5.48 -16.26 17.16
CA GLU A 55 5.73 -17.11 18.33
C GLU A 55 7.23 -17.24 18.65
N ALA A 56 8.09 -17.32 17.63
CA ALA A 56 9.54 -17.31 17.82
C ALA A 56 10.04 -15.96 18.37
N ALA A 57 9.51 -14.84 17.89
CA ALA A 57 9.82 -13.50 18.38
C ALA A 57 9.44 -13.34 19.87
N HIS A 58 8.27 -13.83 20.24
CA HIS A 58 7.79 -13.89 21.64
C HIS A 58 8.66 -14.77 22.55
N GLN A 59 9.46 -15.67 21.98
CA GLN A 59 10.46 -16.49 22.68
C GLN A 59 11.88 -15.87 22.61
N GLY A 60 12.01 -14.62 22.18
CA GLY A 60 13.28 -13.88 22.11
C GLY A 60 14.05 -14.01 20.80
N ARG A 61 13.44 -14.57 19.74
CA ARG A 61 14.05 -14.64 18.40
C ARG A 61 13.38 -13.63 17.47
N LEU A 62 13.77 -12.37 17.60
CA LEU A 62 13.28 -11.29 16.74
C LEU A 62 13.73 -11.49 15.27
N PRO A 63 12.98 -10.94 14.30
CA PRO A 63 13.42 -10.87 12.91
C PRO A 63 14.78 -10.18 12.77
N ASP A 64 15.57 -10.64 11.80
CA ASP A 64 16.87 -10.07 11.44
C ASP A 64 17.07 -10.23 9.93
N TYR A 65 18.13 -9.64 9.39
CA TYR A 65 18.51 -9.74 7.99
C TYR A 65 18.70 -11.18 7.55
N LEU A 66 18.20 -11.48 6.35
CA LEU A 66 18.42 -12.78 5.72
C LEU A 66 19.88 -12.94 5.30
N PRO A 67 20.39 -14.19 5.23
CA PRO A 67 21.69 -14.45 4.63
C PRO A 67 21.78 -13.90 3.21
N ALA A 68 22.97 -13.42 2.83
CA ALA A 68 23.22 -12.89 1.51
C ALA A 68 22.78 -13.87 0.41
N SER A 69 22.10 -13.35 -0.61
CA SER A 69 21.52 -14.13 -1.70
C SER A 69 21.70 -13.39 -3.03
N GLU A 70 21.20 -13.96 -4.13
CA GLU A 70 21.18 -13.28 -5.43
C GLU A 70 20.41 -11.94 -5.35
N ALA A 71 19.42 -11.83 -4.45
CA ALA A 71 18.70 -10.58 -4.25
C ALA A 71 19.60 -9.44 -3.75
N THR A 72 20.51 -9.71 -2.81
CA THR A 72 21.36 -8.67 -2.21
C THR A 72 22.70 -8.50 -2.91
N THR A 73 23.22 -9.56 -3.54
CA THR A 73 24.55 -9.58 -4.18
C THR A 73 24.50 -9.46 -5.70
N GLY A 74 23.39 -9.82 -6.34
CA GLY A 74 23.23 -9.78 -7.79
C GLY A 74 23.15 -8.36 -8.35
N SER A 75 23.30 -8.21 -9.67
CA SER A 75 23.34 -6.92 -10.38
C SER A 75 21.98 -6.45 -10.92
N TRP A 76 20.87 -7.00 -10.42
CA TRP A 76 19.53 -6.67 -10.92
C TRP A 76 19.14 -5.23 -10.61
N LYS A 77 18.32 -4.66 -11.49
CA LYS A 77 17.71 -3.33 -11.35
C LYS A 77 16.32 -3.31 -11.99
N VAL A 78 15.49 -2.39 -11.50
CA VAL A 78 14.22 -1.99 -12.07
C VAL A 78 14.45 -0.81 -13.02
N SER A 79 13.68 -0.76 -14.11
CA SER A 79 13.60 0.43 -14.96
C SER A 79 12.31 1.18 -14.67
N LEU A 80 12.41 2.38 -14.08
CA LEU A 80 11.23 3.19 -13.78
C LEU A 80 10.54 3.67 -15.06
N PRO A 81 9.23 3.36 -15.23
CA PRO A 81 8.47 3.91 -16.33
C PRO A 81 8.43 5.44 -16.33
N GLY A 82 8.47 6.07 -17.51
CA GLY A 82 8.47 7.53 -17.65
C GLY A 82 7.26 8.22 -17.00
N TRP A 83 6.11 7.54 -16.94
CA TRP A 83 4.87 8.06 -16.35
C TRP A 83 4.87 8.07 -14.81
N CYS A 84 5.81 7.40 -14.14
CA CYS A 84 5.89 7.35 -12.67
C CYS A 84 7.12 8.05 -12.09
N GLN A 85 7.88 8.80 -12.90
CA GLN A 85 9.14 9.40 -12.42
C GLN A 85 8.94 10.49 -11.36
N ASP A 86 7.84 11.23 -11.38
CA ASP A 86 7.52 12.21 -10.34
C ASP A 86 6.53 11.59 -9.36
N GLN A 87 6.97 11.31 -8.15
CA GLN A 87 6.13 10.84 -7.04
C GLN A 87 6.41 11.65 -5.76
N ARG A 88 6.85 12.91 -5.91
CA ARG A 88 7.18 13.81 -4.79
C ARG A 88 6.07 13.93 -3.75
N ASN A 89 4.83 13.72 -4.15
CA ASN A 89 3.74 13.45 -3.24
C ASN A 89 2.77 12.41 -3.81
N GLN A 90 2.24 11.56 -2.94
CA GLN A 90 1.12 10.67 -3.22
C GLN A 90 0.00 10.96 -2.22
N MET A 91 -1.16 11.38 -2.71
CA MET A 91 -2.32 11.53 -1.86
C MET A 91 -2.97 10.17 -1.60
N THR A 92 -3.44 9.96 -0.38
CA THR A 92 -4.10 8.70 0.01
C THR A 92 -5.48 8.96 0.59
N GLY A 93 -6.45 8.10 0.27
CA GLY A 93 -7.76 8.17 0.90
C GLY A 93 -8.69 7.02 0.50
N PRO A 94 -9.81 6.88 1.22
CA PRO A 94 -10.76 5.81 0.99
C PRO A 94 -11.33 5.85 -0.42
N ALA A 95 -11.44 4.68 -1.04
CA ALA A 95 -12.02 4.56 -2.36
C ALA A 95 -13.54 4.63 -2.35
N ASP A 96 -14.23 4.34 -1.23
CA ASP A 96 -15.70 4.28 -1.17
C ASP A 96 -16.39 5.66 -1.12
N ASP A 97 -15.62 6.75 -0.97
CA ASP A 97 -16.10 8.13 -1.09
C ASP A 97 -15.73 8.74 -2.46
N ALA A 98 -16.72 8.81 -3.36
CA ALA A 98 -16.52 9.35 -4.71
C ALA A 98 -16.12 10.84 -4.72
N GLU A 99 -16.63 11.65 -3.79
CA GLU A 99 -16.28 13.07 -3.70
C GLU A 99 -14.81 13.24 -3.32
N LEU A 100 -14.33 12.46 -2.35
CA LEU A 100 -12.93 12.49 -1.95
C LEU A 100 -12.01 11.98 -3.06
N VAL A 101 -12.34 10.86 -3.72
CA VAL A 101 -11.55 10.33 -4.85
C VAL A 101 -11.38 11.38 -5.95
N VAL A 102 -12.46 12.03 -6.38
CA VAL A 102 -12.40 13.08 -7.41
C VAL A 102 -11.57 14.28 -6.94
N LYS A 103 -11.70 14.70 -5.67
CA LYS A 103 -10.89 15.80 -5.13
C LYS A 103 -9.41 15.49 -5.07
N MET A 104 -9.03 14.27 -4.65
CA MET A 104 -7.63 13.84 -4.64
C MET A 104 -7.04 13.82 -6.05
N LEU A 105 -7.76 13.27 -7.03
CA LEU A 105 -7.32 13.25 -8.42
C LEU A 105 -7.22 14.65 -9.05
N ASN A 106 -8.02 15.60 -8.56
CA ASN A 106 -8.00 17.00 -8.98
C ASN A 106 -7.06 17.90 -8.15
N SER A 107 -6.30 17.34 -7.20
CA SER A 107 -5.42 18.10 -6.28
C SER A 107 -4.13 18.61 -6.92
N GLY A 108 -3.74 18.05 -8.07
CA GLY A 108 -2.43 18.27 -8.68
C GLY A 108 -1.31 17.40 -8.10
N ALA A 109 -1.61 16.45 -7.22
CA ALA A 109 -0.63 15.48 -6.73
C ALA A 109 -0.06 14.62 -7.88
N PRO A 110 1.26 14.34 -7.91
CA PRO A 110 1.86 13.43 -8.88
C PRO A 110 1.34 11.99 -8.79
N GLY A 111 0.97 11.53 -7.59
CA GLY A 111 0.33 10.25 -7.35
C GLY A 111 -0.92 10.34 -6.47
N VAL A 112 -1.85 9.41 -6.66
CA VAL A 112 -3.02 9.21 -5.81
C VAL A 112 -3.21 7.71 -5.60
N MET A 113 -3.26 7.30 -4.35
CA MET A 113 -3.61 5.94 -3.94
C MET A 113 -5.08 5.89 -3.52
N LEU A 114 -5.85 5.08 -4.23
CA LEU A 114 -7.24 4.75 -3.93
C LEU A 114 -7.26 3.50 -3.06
N ASP A 115 -7.73 3.67 -1.84
CA ASP A 115 -7.54 2.68 -0.78
C ASP A 115 -8.78 1.79 -0.57
N LEU A 116 -8.58 0.48 -0.47
CA LEU A 116 -9.58 -0.51 -0.03
C LEU A 116 -9.20 -1.13 1.33
N GLU A 117 -8.09 -0.69 1.91
CA GLU A 117 -7.49 -1.22 3.12
C GLU A 117 -7.81 -0.30 4.31
N ASP A 118 -6.82 0.21 5.05
CA ASP A 118 -7.03 0.81 6.38
C ASP A 118 -7.99 2.01 6.44
N SER A 119 -8.14 2.77 5.36
CA SER A 119 -9.06 3.92 5.36
C SER A 119 -10.51 3.55 4.99
N VAL A 120 -10.76 2.30 4.58
CA VAL A 120 -12.09 1.79 4.24
C VAL A 120 -12.53 0.74 5.24
N ALA A 121 -13.78 0.84 5.71
CA ALA A 121 -14.36 -0.20 6.55
C ALA A 121 -14.38 -1.54 5.77
N ASN A 122 -13.82 -2.61 6.35
CA ASN A 122 -13.77 -3.93 5.73
C ASN A 122 -15.15 -4.63 5.74
N ALA A 123 -16.12 -4.05 5.05
CA ALA A 123 -17.47 -4.52 4.90
C ALA A 123 -17.84 -4.57 3.41
N TRP A 124 -18.67 -5.53 3.02
CA TRP A 124 -19.10 -5.73 1.64
C TRP A 124 -19.59 -4.46 0.92
N PRO A 125 -20.51 -3.65 1.48
CA PRO A 125 -20.98 -2.44 0.79
C PRO A 125 -19.86 -1.42 0.54
N ASN A 126 -18.96 -1.22 1.50
CA ASN A 126 -17.84 -0.29 1.38
C ASN A 126 -16.82 -0.76 0.33
N ILE A 127 -16.38 -2.02 0.42
CA ILE A 127 -15.40 -2.57 -0.53
C ILE A 127 -15.96 -2.60 -1.95
N THR A 128 -17.21 -3.04 -2.13
CA THR A 128 -17.81 -3.06 -3.47
C THR A 128 -18.04 -1.67 -4.04
N GLN A 129 -18.41 -0.69 -3.21
CA GLN A 129 -18.50 0.71 -3.64
C GLN A 129 -17.12 1.29 -3.99
N GLY A 130 -16.10 1.02 -3.17
CA GLY A 130 -14.73 1.43 -3.43
C GLY A 130 -14.19 0.87 -4.76
N ILE A 131 -14.43 -0.42 -5.03
CA ILE A 131 -14.05 -1.04 -6.31
C ILE A 131 -14.75 -0.36 -7.50
N ARG A 132 -16.04 -0.05 -7.39
CA ARG A 132 -16.77 0.68 -8.44
C ARG A 132 -16.15 2.06 -8.69
N ASN A 133 -15.86 2.80 -7.63
CA ASN A 133 -15.23 4.12 -7.71
C ASN A 133 -13.83 4.03 -8.32
N ILE A 134 -13.01 3.04 -7.94
CA ILE A 134 -11.70 2.77 -8.53
C ILE A 134 -11.80 2.55 -10.03
N ILE A 135 -12.70 1.67 -10.48
CA ILE A 135 -12.86 1.36 -11.90
C ILE A 135 -13.30 2.59 -12.70
N ALA A 136 -14.26 3.36 -12.17
CA ALA A 136 -14.70 4.61 -12.79
C ALA A 136 -13.57 5.65 -12.81
N ALA A 137 -12.78 5.77 -11.74
CA ALA A 137 -11.67 6.70 -11.65
C ALA A 137 -10.53 6.35 -12.63
N LEU A 138 -10.19 5.06 -12.75
CA LEU A 138 -9.19 4.57 -13.71
C LEU A 138 -9.59 4.85 -15.17
N ARG A 139 -10.90 4.89 -15.46
CA ARG A 139 -11.46 5.25 -16.77
C ARG A 139 -11.68 6.76 -16.95
N GLY A 140 -11.47 7.57 -15.91
CA GLY A 140 -11.75 9.01 -15.91
C GLY A 140 -13.24 9.38 -15.89
N GLU A 141 -14.12 8.44 -15.50
CA GLU A 141 -15.59 8.55 -15.58
C GLU A 141 -16.24 8.89 -14.23
N LEU A 142 -15.50 8.87 -13.12
CA LEU A 142 -16.08 9.11 -11.79
C LEU A 142 -16.50 10.57 -11.61
N THR A 143 -17.73 10.77 -11.13
CA THR A 143 -18.29 12.08 -10.78
C THR A 143 -18.85 12.09 -9.35
N TYR A 144 -19.06 13.29 -8.80
CA TYR A 144 -19.86 13.51 -7.59
C TYR A 144 -20.70 14.78 -7.70
N GLN A 145 -21.79 14.86 -6.94
CA GLN A 145 -22.62 16.06 -6.84
C GLN A 145 -22.12 16.99 -5.74
N ASP A 146 -21.60 18.17 -6.11
CA ASP A 146 -21.24 19.24 -5.19
C ASP A 146 -22.50 19.97 -4.71
N LYS A 147 -23.05 19.54 -3.57
CA LYS A 147 -24.27 20.13 -2.99
C LYS A 147 -24.15 21.61 -2.67
N LYS A 148 -22.94 22.13 -2.40
CA LYS A 148 -22.74 23.55 -2.04
C LYS A 148 -22.81 24.45 -3.26
N ARG A 149 -22.38 23.95 -4.42
CA ARG A 149 -22.34 24.70 -5.69
C ARG A 149 -23.42 24.25 -6.69
N ASP A 150 -24.23 23.28 -6.29
CA ASP A 150 -25.29 22.64 -7.09
C ASP A 150 -24.84 22.25 -8.50
N ARG A 151 -23.74 21.49 -8.58
CA ARG A 151 -23.19 21.02 -9.85
C ARG A 151 -22.55 19.64 -9.73
N GLU A 152 -22.54 18.92 -10.84
CA GLU A 152 -21.73 17.70 -10.97
C GLU A 152 -20.27 18.07 -11.23
N VAL A 153 -19.34 17.35 -10.60
CA VAL A 153 -17.89 17.53 -10.75
C VAL A 153 -17.27 16.19 -11.11
N GLY A 154 -16.52 16.14 -12.21
CA GLY A 154 -15.76 14.98 -12.65
C GLY A 154 -14.25 15.12 -12.45
N ILE A 155 -13.53 14.05 -12.78
CA ILE A 155 -12.07 14.02 -12.82
C ILE A 155 -11.56 14.88 -13.99
N LYS A 156 -10.56 15.72 -13.73
CA LYS A 156 -9.85 16.49 -14.76
C LYS A 156 -8.69 15.67 -15.33
N GLU A 157 -8.39 15.89 -16.60
CA GLU A 157 -7.23 15.27 -17.23
C GLU A 157 -5.93 15.75 -16.56
N SER A 158 -5.06 14.81 -16.20
CA SER A 158 -3.79 15.07 -15.53
C SER A 158 -2.81 13.90 -15.73
N LYS A 159 -1.54 14.14 -15.40
CA LYS A 159 -0.48 13.12 -15.35
C LYS A 159 -0.47 12.31 -14.04
N THR A 160 -1.43 12.55 -13.14
CA THR A 160 -1.50 11.89 -11.84
C THR A 160 -1.56 10.37 -12.02
N VAL A 161 -0.61 9.68 -11.38
CA VAL A 161 -0.58 8.22 -11.31
C VAL A 161 -1.64 7.75 -10.33
N ILE A 162 -2.46 6.79 -10.73
CA ILE A 162 -3.47 6.18 -9.87
C ILE A 162 -2.98 4.80 -9.42
N LEU A 163 -2.86 4.59 -8.11
CA LEU A 163 -2.53 3.29 -7.51
C LEU A 163 -3.75 2.77 -6.75
N THR A 164 -4.06 1.49 -6.88
CA THR A 164 -5.08 0.83 -6.05
C THR A 164 -4.40 0.08 -4.91
N ARG A 165 -4.76 0.38 -3.66
CA ARG A 165 -4.30 -0.41 -2.49
C ARG A 165 -5.36 -1.45 -2.11
N PRO A 166 -5.22 -2.72 -2.54
CA PRO A 166 -6.08 -3.81 -2.09
C PRO A 166 -5.87 -4.11 -0.61
N ARG A 167 -6.81 -4.84 -0.01
CA ARG A 167 -6.67 -5.37 1.36
C ARG A 167 -5.45 -6.29 1.46
N GLY A 168 -4.76 -6.26 2.61
CA GLY A 168 -3.55 -7.06 2.84
C GLY A 168 -3.80 -8.58 2.92
N LEU A 169 -2.71 -9.37 2.84
CA LEU A 169 -2.78 -10.85 2.85
C LEU A 169 -3.28 -11.45 4.17
N HIS A 170 -3.37 -10.67 5.23
CA HIS A 170 -3.93 -11.09 6.52
C HIS A 170 -5.46 -11.03 6.55
N LEU A 171 -6.11 -10.42 5.55
CA LEU A 171 -7.57 -10.32 5.46
C LEU A 171 -8.15 -11.36 4.51
N GLU A 172 -9.30 -11.91 4.91
CA GLU A 172 -10.09 -12.85 4.11
C GLU A 172 -11.39 -12.20 3.60
N GLN A 173 -11.95 -12.76 2.53
CA GLN A 173 -13.26 -12.46 1.99
C GLN A 173 -14.10 -13.73 1.93
N ALA A 174 -15.28 -13.70 2.54
CA ALA A 174 -16.25 -14.79 2.53
C ALA A 174 -17.46 -14.48 1.62
N GLY A 175 -18.24 -15.51 1.30
CA GLY A 175 -19.55 -15.37 0.64
C GLY A 175 -19.52 -15.21 -0.88
N VAL A 176 -18.36 -14.91 -1.47
CA VAL A 176 -18.17 -14.85 -2.94
C VAL A 176 -18.13 -16.24 -3.55
N ILE A 177 -17.50 -17.21 -2.89
CA ILE A 177 -17.65 -18.64 -3.21
C ILE A 177 -18.35 -19.26 -2.01
N LYS A 178 -19.53 -19.86 -2.23
CA LYS A 178 -20.36 -20.35 -1.13
C LYS A 178 -19.61 -21.43 -0.34
N GLY A 179 -19.51 -21.22 0.97
CA GLY A 179 -18.81 -22.13 1.89
C GLY A 179 -17.28 -21.96 1.95
N GLU A 180 -16.70 -21.04 1.17
CA GLU A 180 -15.25 -20.85 1.11
C GLU A 180 -14.85 -19.42 1.46
N ARG A 181 -13.66 -19.29 2.07
CA ARG A 181 -12.96 -18.01 2.26
C ARG A 181 -11.84 -17.91 1.25
N MET A 182 -11.60 -16.71 0.75
CA MET A 182 -10.49 -16.40 -0.14
C MET A 182 -9.66 -15.26 0.43
N ALA A 183 -8.42 -15.11 -0.06
CA ALA A 183 -7.64 -13.92 0.23
C ALA A 183 -8.39 -12.66 -0.24
N ALA A 184 -8.57 -11.67 0.64
CA ALA A 184 -9.23 -10.41 0.29
C ALA A 184 -8.47 -9.66 -0.81
N ALA A 185 -7.13 -9.63 -0.71
CA ALA A 185 -6.22 -9.16 -1.75
C ALA A 185 -6.53 -9.73 -3.15
N LEU A 186 -6.77 -11.04 -3.22
CA LEU A 186 -7.08 -11.72 -4.49
C LEU A 186 -8.38 -11.18 -5.07
N PHE A 187 -9.44 -11.09 -4.25
CA PHE A 187 -10.74 -10.58 -4.70
C PHE A 187 -10.63 -9.15 -5.23
N ASP A 188 -9.95 -8.27 -4.49
CA ASP A 188 -9.82 -6.86 -4.83
C ASP A 188 -9.06 -6.67 -6.15
N VAL A 189 -7.89 -7.31 -6.29
CA VAL A 189 -7.09 -7.25 -7.52
C VAL A 189 -7.83 -7.89 -8.69
N ALA A 190 -8.42 -9.07 -8.51
CA ALA A 190 -9.12 -9.77 -9.58
C ALA A 190 -10.32 -8.95 -10.09
N MET A 191 -11.11 -8.34 -9.20
CA MET A 191 -12.30 -7.58 -9.58
C MET A 191 -11.97 -6.29 -10.33
N VAL A 192 -10.93 -5.56 -9.91
CA VAL A 192 -10.44 -4.38 -10.63
C VAL A 192 -9.83 -4.81 -11.95
N ALA A 193 -8.91 -5.77 -11.92
CA ALA A 193 -8.23 -6.26 -13.10
C ALA A 193 -9.23 -6.73 -14.15
N TYR A 194 -10.23 -7.55 -13.81
CA TYR A 194 -11.25 -8.09 -14.73
C TYR A 194 -12.05 -7.01 -15.47
N GLN A 195 -12.24 -5.85 -14.86
CA GLN A 195 -13.09 -4.80 -15.42
C GLN A 195 -12.32 -3.69 -16.13
N VAL A 196 -11.00 -3.60 -15.98
CA VAL A 196 -10.21 -2.61 -16.72
C VAL A 196 -9.87 -3.09 -18.13
N ASP A 197 -9.80 -2.13 -19.05
CA ASP A 197 -9.34 -2.28 -20.42
C ASP A 197 -8.05 -1.46 -20.55
N PRO A 198 -6.90 -2.08 -20.85
CA PRO A 198 -5.63 -1.38 -21.03
C PRO A 198 -5.68 -0.21 -22.01
N SER A 199 -6.50 -0.29 -23.06
CA SER A 199 -6.63 0.77 -24.06
C SER A 199 -7.27 2.05 -23.51
N ARG A 200 -7.92 1.95 -22.35
CA ARG A 200 -8.61 3.05 -21.65
C ARG A 200 -7.84 3.57 -20.45
N LEU A 201 -6.71 2.96 -20.10
CA LEU A 201 -5.91 3.40 -18.96
C LEU A 201 -4.79 4.36 -19.38
N LYS A 202 -4.50 5.32 -18.51
CA LYS A 202 -3.42 6.33 -18.69
C LYS A 202 -2.02 5.71 -18.59
N HIS A 203 -1.93 4.63 -17.81
CA HIS A 203 -0.75 3.86 -17.51
C HIS A 203 -1.21 2.42 -17.17
N PRO A 204 -0.31 1.44 -17.13
CA PRO A 204 -0.68 0.07 -16.73
C PRO A 204 -1.31 0.02 -15.33
N LEU A 205 -2.03 -1.07 -15.02
CA LEU A 205 -2.68 -1.23 -13.72
C LEU A 205 -1.62 -1.21 -12.61
N SER A 206 -1.73 -0.27 -11.67
CA SER A 206 -0.77 -0.06 -10.60
C SER A 206 -1.37 -0.40 -9.23
N ILE A 207 -0.68 -1.27 -8.48
CA ILE A 207 -1.11 -1.78 -7.17
C ILE A 207 -0.20 -1.25 -6.05
N TYR A 208 -0.77 -0.96 -4.88
CA TYR A 208 -0.02 -0.67 -3.66
C TYR A 208 -0.16 -1.84 -2.69
N ILE A 209 0.91 -2.57 -2.42
CA ILE A 209 0.88 -3.76 -1.57
C ILE A 209 1.05 -3.36 -0.11
N ALA A 210 0.07 -3.69 0.73
CA ALA A 210 0.08 -3.39 2.17
C ALA A 210 0.55 -4.58 3.02
N LYS A 211 1.12 -4.27 4.19
CA LYS A 211 1.32 -5.17 5.35
C LYS A 211 1.90 -6.55 5.01
N SER A 212 2.87 -6.61 4.08
CA SER A 212 3.62 -7.84 3.85
C SER A 212 4.61 -8.06 5.00
N GLU A 213 4.86 -9.31 5.40
CA GLU A 213 5.73 -9.66 6.55
C GLU A 213 6.95 -10.51 6.16
N SER A 214 7.11 -10.87 4.90
CA SER A 214 8.30 -11.60 4.45
C SER A 214 8.55 -11.42 2.96
N ALA A 215 9.80 -11.63 2.53
CA ALA A 215 10.16 -11.65 1.12
C ALA A 215 9.36 -12.70 0.33
N ASP A 216 9.03 -13.84 0.93
CA ASP A 216 8.26 -14.91 0.29
C ASP A 216 6.85 -14.46 -0.14
N GLU A 217 6.26 -13.50 0.57
CA GLU A 217 4.93 -12.96 0.20
C GLU A 217 4.96 -12.21 -1.14
N ALA A 218 6.12 -11.66 -1.53
CA ALA A 218 6.31 -11.09 -2.85
C ALA A 218 6.11 -12.13 -3.97
N LEU A 219 6.43 -13.42 -3.72
CA LEU A 219 6.21 -14.50 -4.68
C LEU A 219 4.71 -14.74 -4.90
N TRP A 220 3.89 -14.63 -3.84
CA TRP A 220 2.44 -14.73 -3.98
C TRP A 220 1.90 -13.60 -4.85
N TRP A 221 2.34 -12.36 -4.61
CA TRP A 221 1.94 -11.20 -5.39
C TRP A 221 2.39 -11.28 -6.85
N ARG A 222 3.66 -11.63 -7.09
CA ARG A 222 4.21 -11.82 -8.44
C ARG A 222 3.38 -12.83 -9.22
N ASP A 223 3.18 -14.01 -8.63
CA ASP A 223 2.48 -15.09 -9.31
C ASP A 223 1.01 -14.75 -9.56
N LEU A 224 0.36 -14.03 -8.64
CA LEU A 224 -0.99 -13.51 -8.87
C LEU A 224 -1.02 -12.54 -10.05
N PHE A 225 -0.10 -11.58 -10.10
CA PHE A 225 -0.04 -10.61 -11.20
C PHE A 225 0.21 -11.29 -12.54
N GLN A 226 1.09 -12.28 -12.59
CA GLN A 226 1.35 -13.07 -13.79
C GLN A 226 0.12 -13.88 -14.21
N ALA A 227 -0.55 -14.56 -13.26
CA ALA A 227 -1.74 -15.34 -13.54
C ALA A 227 -2.90 -14.47 -14.07
N VAL A 228 -3.13 -13.30 -13.45
CA VAL A 228 -4.10 -12.31 -13.94
C VAL A 228 -3.74 -11.83 -15.34
N SER A 229 -2.46 -11.51 -15.59
CA SER A 229 -2.00 -11.04 -16.90
C SER A 229 -2.20 -12.10 -17.98
N VAL A 230 -1.88 -13.37 -17.71
CA VAL A 230 -2.14 -14.49 -18.61
C VAL A 230 -3.63 -14.63 -18.90
N ALA A 231 -4.47 -14.64 -17.86
CA ALA A 231 -5.92 -14.77 -18.01
C ALA A 231 -6.56 -13.60 -18.77
N ARG A 232 -5.93 -12.42 -18.75
CA ARG A 232 -6.36 -11.22 -19.47
C ARG A 232 -5.70 -11.01 -20.83
N GLY A 233 -4.72 -11.84 -21.20
CA GLY A 233 -3.94 -11.66 -22.43
C GLY A 233 -3.04 -10.41 -22.40
N TRP A 234 -2.60 -9.99 -21.21
CA TRP A 234 -1.70 -8.85 -21.02
C TRP A 234 -0.23 -9.29 -21.02
N PRO A 235 0.72 -8.36 -21.30
CA PRO A 235 2.14 -8.59 -21.01
C PRO A 235 2.35 -9.07 -19.57
N SER A 236 3.32 -9.96 -19.34
CA SER A 236 3.58 -10.55 -18.02
C SER A 236 3.90 -9.52 -16.96
N ASP A 237 4.44 -8.36 -17.35
CA ASP A 237 4.83 -7.26 -16.48
C ASP A 237 3.82 -6.10 -16.50
N TYR A 238 2.62 -6.30 -17.06
CA TYR A 238 1.62 -5.24 -17.22
C TYR A 238 1.18 -4.63 -15.89
N ILE A 239 0.94 -5.46 -14.87
CA ILE A 239 0.61 -4.95 -13.54
C ILE A 239 1.89 -4.40 -12.90
N LYS A 240 1.90 -3.14 -12.50
CA LYS A 240 3.01 -2.54 -11.75
C LYS A 240 2.65 -2.42 -10.27
N CYS A 241 3.64 -2.30 -9.39
CA CYS A 241 3.38 -2.17 -7.97
C CYS A 241 4.35 -1.26 -7.22
N MET A 242 3.85 -0.68 -6.13
CA MET A 242 4.65 -0.25 -4.99
C MET A 242 4.28 -1.10 -3.79
N ALA A 243 5.13 -1.14 -2.76
CA ALA A 243 4.85 -1.88 -1.53
C ALA A 243 5.21 -1.08 -0.28
N LEU A 244 4.40 -1.20 0.75
CA LEU A 244 4.68 -0.61 2.06
C LEU A 244 5.65 -1.50 2.85
N VAL A 245 6.75 -0.91 3.28
CA VAL A 245 7.62 -1.38 4.37
C VAL A 245 7.04 -0.83 5.66
N GLU A 246 6.08 -1.59 6.19
CA GLU A 246 5.28 -1.19 7.35
C GLU A 246 5.05 -2.33 8.34
N SER A 247 5.78 -3.43 8.20
CA SER A 247 5.87 -4.48 9.20
C SER A 247 7.32 -4.61 9.68
N HIS A 248 7.49 -4.95 10.95
CA HIS A 248 8.80 -5.09 11.55
C HIS A 248 9.67 -6.14 10.83
N PRO A 249 9.16 -7.35 10.50
CA PRO A 249 9.98 -8.33 9.78
C PRO A 249 10.35 -7.91 8.35
N LEU A 250 9.45 -7.23 7.63
CA LEU A 250 9.73 -6.85 6.24
C LEU A 250 10.81 -5.77 6.13
N ALA A 251 10.99 -4.94 7.15
CA ALA A 251 12.09 -3.99 7.20
C ALA A 251 13.47 -4.66 7.04
N TYR A 252 13.63 -5.89 7.50
CA TYR A 252 14.88 -6.66 7.35
C TYR A 252 14.98 -7.42 6.01
N GLN A 253 13.94 -7.38 5.18
CA GLN A 253 13.79 -8.20 3.96
C GLN A 253 13.38 -7.38 2.73
N MET A 254 13.58 -6.05 2.77
CA MET A 254 13.14 -5.12 1.73
C MET A 254 13.72 -5.47 0.34
N GLU A 255 15.00 -5.82 0.30
CA GLU A 255 15.71 -6.08 -0.96
C GLU A 255 15.31 -7.42 -1.58
N GLU A 256 15.14 -8.46 -0.78
CA GLU A 256 14.62 -9.77 -1.18
C GLU A 256 13.17 -9.69 -1.66
N PHE A 257 12.32 -8.97 -0.93
CA PHE A 257 10.93 -8.73 -1.32
C PHE A 257 10.86 -8.04 -2.69
N ALA A 258 11.63 -6.98 -2.87
CA ALA A 258 11.70 -6.26 -4.14
C ALA A 258 12.30 -7.11 -5.27
N TYR A 259 13.31 -7.93 -4.98
CA TYR A 259 13.90 -8.83 -5.97
C TYR A 259 12.87 -9.80 -6.55
N HIS A 260 12.02 -10.39 -5.70
CA HIS A 260 10.97 -11.31 -6.14
C HIS A 260 9.89 -10.64 -6.99
N LEU A 261 9.68 -9.32 -6.84
CA LEU A 261 8.71 -8.53 -7.60
C LEU A 261 9.33 -7.63 -8.68
N ARG A 262 10.63 -7.74 -8.97
CA ARG A 262 11.41 -6.79 -9.77
C ARG A 262 10.85 -6.44 -11.17
N GLU A 263 10.06 -7.31 -11.78
CA GLU A 263 9.42 -7.05 -13.09
C GLU A 263 8.20 -6.10 -12.98
N HIS A 264 7.59 -6.07 -11.79
CA HIS A 264 6.40 -5.29 -11.46
C HIS A 264 6.73 -4.05 -10.62
N MET A 265 7.80 -4.10 -9.83
CA MET A 265 8.11 -3.11 -8.81
C MET A 265 8.42 -1.73 -9.40
N MET A 266 7.95 -0.68 -8.73
CA MET A 266 8.31 0.72 -8.97
C MET A 266 8.99 1.35 -7.75
N GLY A 267 8.66 0.90 -6.54
CA GLY A 267 9.18 1.53 -5.33
C GLY A 267 8.65 0.93 -4.04
N LEU A 268 9.30 1.30 -2.94
CA LEU A 268 8.87 1.00 -1.59
C LEU A 268 8.37 2.27 -0.91
N ASN A 269 7.52 2.10 0.10
CA ASN A 269 6.96 3.18 0.91
C ASN A 269 7.15 2.90 2.39
N LEU A 270 7.45 3.93 3.16
CA LEU A 270 7.64 3.80 4.60
C LEU A 270 6.35 4.09 5.37
N GLY A 271 5.79 3.08 6.03
CA GLY A 271 4.61 3.23 6.89
C GLY A 271 5.00 3.42 8.36
N ARG A 272 4.68 4.57 8.98
CA ARG A 272 5.08 4.84 10.37
C ARG A 272 4.25 4.08 11.41
N TRP A 273 2.92 4.20 11.33
CA TRP A 273 2.04 3.70 12.39
C TRP A 273 1.92 2.19 12.39
N ASP A 274 1.77 1.58 11.21
CA ASP A 274 1.76 0.13 11.07
C ASP A 274 3.12 -0.48 11.45
N TYR A 275 4.24 0.17 11.11
CA TYR A 275 5.56 -0.30 11.54
C TYR A 275 5.68 -0.32 13.07
N MET A 276 5.27 0.77 13.73
CA MET A 276 5.29 0.83 15.20
C MET A 276 4.33 -0.19 15.82
N ALA A 277 3.15 -0.39 15.25
CA ALA A 277 2.20 -1.41 15.72
C ALA A 277 2.78 -2.83 15.56
N SER A 278 3.41 -3.12 14.42
CA SER A 278 4.07 -4.39 14.15
C SER A 278 5.27 -4.62 15.08
N LEU A 279 6.09 -3.60 15.33
CA LEU A 279 7.18 -3.68 16.30
C LEU A 279 6.65 -4.05 17.69
N ILE A 280 5.62 -3.35 18.18
CA ILE A 280 4.99 -3.63 19.47
C ILE A 280 4.46 -5.06 19.53
N ASP A 281 3.85 -5.57 18.47
CA ASP A 281 3.33 -6.95 18.43
C ASP A 281 4.46 -7.97 18.54
N PHE A 282 5.58 -7.75 17.83
CA PHE A 282 6.75 -8.63 17.86
C PHE A 282 7.52 -8.57 19.20
N THR A 283 7.47 -7.45 19.91
CA THR A 283 8.15 -7.25 21.19
C THR A 283 7.19 -7.30 22.39
N LEU A 284 5.94 -7.75 22.20
CA LEU A 284 4.83 -7.58 23.16
C LEU A 284 5.13 -8.10 24.57
N HIS A 285 5.94 -9.15 24.68
CA HIS A 285 6.26 -9.80 25.95
C HIS A 285 7.54 -9.29 26.62
N ASP A 286 8.28 -8.37 25.99
CA ASP A 286 9.49 -7.80 26.56
C ASP A 286 9.20 -6.43 27.19
N PRO A 287 9.24 -6.30 28.54
CA PRO A 287 8.99 -5.05 29.22
C PRO A 287 10.05 -3.96 28.93
N ALA A 288 11.18 -4.30 28.31
CA ALA A 288 12.16 -3.31 27.86
C ALA A 288 11.70 -2.51 26.62
N TRP A 289 10.68 -2.98 25.90
CA TRP A 289 10.20 -2.41 24.64
C TRP A 289 8.92 -1.57 24.77
N VAL A 290 8.61 -1.08 25.98
CA VAL A 290 7.45 -0.20 26.17
C VAL A 290 7.72 1.16 25.51
N LEU A 291 6.97 1.45 24.45
CA LEU A 291 7.00 2.75 23.78
C LEU A 291 6.18 3.80 24.55
N PRO A 292 6.59 5.09 24.50
CA PRO A 292 5.80 6.17 25.08
C PRO A 292 4.53 6.42 24.26
N ASP A 293 3.68 7.34 24.74
CA ASP A 293 2.49 7.78 24.01
C ASP A 293 2.83 8.10 22.55
N ARG A 294 2.13 7.45 21.62
CA ARG A 294 2.46 7.50 20.18
C ARG A 294 2.57 8.92 19.61
N ASN A 295 1.77 9.85 20.13
CA ASN A 295 1.74 11.26 19.71
C ASN A 295 2.96 12.07 20.20
N THR A 296 3.76 11.51 21.11
CA THR A 296 4.96 12.13 21.68
C THR A 296 6.25 11.64 21.01
N ILE A 297 6.18 10.54 20.25
CA ILE A 297 7.33 9.99 19.54
C ILE A 297 7.75 11.00 18.46
N PRO A 298 8.99 11.52 18.47
CA PRO A 298 9.49 12.41 17.41
C PRO A 298 9.49 11.73 16.04
N HIS A 299 9.37 12.51 14.97
CA HIS A 299 9.40 11.98 13.61
C HIS A 299 10.76 11.40 13.23
N ASP A 300 11.82 11.82 13.92
CA ASP A 300 13.24 11.48 13.76
C ASP A 300 13.77 10.58 14.91
N VAL A 301 12.89 9.86 15.61
CA VAL A 301 13.31 8.86 16.61
C VAL A 301 14.29 7.85 16.00
N ALA A 302 15.35 7.50 16.73
CA ALA A 302 16.54 6.84 16.17
C ALA A 302 16.26 5.57 15.36
N PHE A 303 15.49 4.60 15.88
CA PHE A 303 15.19 3.35 15.18
C PHE A 303 14.42 3.60 13.87
N PHE A 304 13.40 4.46 13.92
CA PHE A 304 12.63 4.81 12.72
C PHE A 304 13.44 5.64 11.73
N GLN A 305 14.37 6.46 12.22
CA GLN A 305 15.30 7.18 11.37
C GLN A 305 16.27 6.21 10.67
N ASN A 306 16.73 5.13 11.32
CA ASN A 306 17.53 4.10 10.63
C ASN A 306 16.75 3.50 9.46
N LEU A 307 15.50 3.10 9.68
CA LEU A 307 14.62 2.59 8.62
C LEU A 307 14.44 3.60 7.48
N ARG A 308 14.20 4.87 7.82
CA ARG A 308 14.10 5.98 6.85
C ARG A 308 15.36 6.15 6.00
N GLU A 309 16.53 5.85 6.54
CA GLU A 309 17.81 5.99 5.83
C GLU A 309 18.20 4.75 5.03
N VAL A 310 17.83 3.56 5.50
CA VAL A 310 18.14 2.29 4.82
C VAL A 310 17.27 2.09 3.58
N MET A 311 15.97 2.43 3.64
CA MET A 311 15.06 2.17 2.53
C MET A 311 15.47 2.87 1.21
N PRO A 312 15.84 4.17 1.19
CA PRO A 312 16.37 4.81 -0.02
C PRO A 312 17.62 4.14 -0.58
N GLU A 313 18.53 3.67 0.28
CA GLU A 313 19.74 2.99 -0.18
C GLU A 313 19.43 1.67 -0.88
N VAL A 314 18.51 0.88 -0.33
CA VAL A 314 18.00 -0.34 -0.98
C VAL A 314 17.31 -0.01 -2.30
N CYS A 315 16.40 0.96 -2.30
CA CYS A 315 15.64 1.35 -3.49
C CYS A 315 16.55 1.88 -4.60
N HIS A 316 17.41 2.85 -4.31
CA HIS A 316 18.23 3.54 -5.31
C HIS A 316 19.32 2.64 -5.88
N LYS A 317 19.89 1.73 -5.07
CA LYS A 317 20.77 0.64 -5.56
C LYS A 317 20.11 -0.14 -6.69
N ARG A 318 18.78 -0.33 -6.60
CA ARG A 318 17.96 -1.11 -7.53
C ARG A 318 17.18 -0.28 -8.55
N GLY A 319 17.35 1.05 -8.56
CA GLY A 319 16.64 1.94 -9.48
C GLY A 319 15.15 2.07 -9.18
N MET A 320 14.74 1.85 -7.93
CA MET A 320 13.36 1.97 -7.46
C MET A 320 13.15 3.27 -6.71
N LEU A 321 11.90 3.70 -6.58
CA LEU A 321 11.51 4.83 -5.75
C LEU A 321 11.46 4.43 -4.26
N ALA A 322 11.80 5.36 -3.37
CA ALA A 322 11.61 5.30 -1.93
C ALA A 322 10.68 6.44 -1.50
N ILE A 323 9.46 6.11 -1.09
CA ILE A 323 8.44 7.09 -0.72
C ILE A 323 8.30 7.17 0.80
N GLY A 324 8.34 8.38 1.34
CA GLY A 324 8.07 8.66 2.74
C GLY A 324 6.61 8.44 3.15
N GLY A 325 6.36 8.49 4.45
CA GLY A 325 5.07 8.13 5.04
C GLY A 325 4.09 9.30 5.18
N MET A 326 3.00 9.05 5.90
CA MET A 326 2.02 10.08 6.28
C MET A 326 2.51 10.87 7.50
N THR A 327 2.32 12.19 7.52
CA THR A 327 2.56 12.99 8.74
C THR A 327 1.41 12.83 9.73
N ALA A 328 1.74 12.71 11.01
CA ALA A 328 0.81 12.38 12.10
C ALA A 328 -0.30 13.41 12.37
N LEU A 329 -0.11 14.68 12.00
CA LEU A 329 -0.99 15.78 12.40
C LEU A 329 -1.79 16.32 11.21
N TYR A 330 -3.12 16.27 11.31
CA TYR A 330 -4.03 16.77 10.28
C TYR A 330 -4.36 18.25 10.47
N PRO A 331 -4.39 19.05 9.39
CA PRO A 331 -4.82 20.44 9.46
C PRO A 331 -6.32 20.54 9.79
N SER A 332 -6.71 21.61 10.48
CA SER A 332 -8.10 21.93 10.77
C SER A 332 -8.46 23.30 10.19
N ARG A 333 -9.56 23.39 9.45
CA ARG A 333 -10.06 24.69 8.95
C ARG A 333 -10.79 25.50 10.03
N GLU A 334 -11.12 24.88 11.15
CA GLU A 334 -11.86 25.48 12.25
C GLU A 334 -10.94 25.96 13.38
N ASP A 335 -9.69 25.48 13.42
CA ASP A 335 -8.70 25.83 14.43
C ASP A 335 -7.40 26.31 13.75
N ALA A 336 -7.22 27.64 13.73
CA ALA A 336 -6.09 28.28 13.07
C ALA A 336 -4.73 27.96 13.72
N GLU A 337 -4.69 27.77 15.05
CA GLU A 337 -3.46 27.45 15.76
C GLU A 337 -3.03 26.02 15.47
N LEU A 338 -3.98 25.07 15.56
CA LEU A 338 -3.75 23.67 15.19
C LEU A 338 -3.34 23.56 13.73
N ASN A 339 -3.98 24.31 12.83
CA ASN A 339 -3.62 24.34 11.42
C ASN A 339 -2.18 24.79 11.20
N ALA A 340 -1.78 25.94 11.78
CA ALA A 340 -0.43 26.46 11.63
C ALA A 340 0.62 25.47 12.18
N ARG A 341 0.34 24.84 13.32
CA ARG A 341 1.20 23.80 13.89
C ARG A 341 1.29 22.57 13.00
N ALA A 342 0.16 22.08 12.48
CA ALA A 342 0.10 20.92 11.59
C ALA A 342 0.92 21.12 10.31
N LEU A 343 0.77 22.28 9.67
CA LEU A 343 1.52 22.61 8.45
C LEU A 343 3.02 22.76 8.71
N LYS A 344 3.41 23.35 9.84
CA LYS A 344 4.83 23.45 10.23
C LYS A 344 5.45 22.09 10.51
N VAL A 345 4.74 21.21 11.22
CA VAL A 345 5.21 19.83 11.49
C VAL A 345 5.31 19.03 10.20
N LEU A 346 4.34 19.18 9.29
CA LEU A 346 4.39 18.61 7.95
C LEU A 346 5.64 19.06 7.20
N GLU A 347 5.89 20.37 7.11
CA GLU A 347 7.05 20.91 6.42
C GLU A 347 8.37 20.34 6.97
N GLN A 348 8.53 20.28 8.29
CA GLN A 348 9.73 19.74 8.94
C GLN A 348 9.92 18.25 8.65
N ASP A 349 8.86 17.44 8.78
CA ASP A 349 8.89 16.01 8.51
C ASP A 349 9.21 15.72 7.04
N LYS A 350 8.57 16.46 6.11
CA LYS A 350 8.81 16.30 4.65
C LYS A 350 10.20 16.77 4.26
N LYS A 351 10.73 17.79 4.93
CA LYS A 351 12.12 18.20 4.75
C LYS A 351 13.09 17.12 5.22
N ASN A 352 12.79 16.45 6.33
CA ASN A 352 13.60 15.33 6.80
C ASN A 352 13.57 14.14 5.82
N GLU A 353 12.41 13.79 5.27
CA GLU A 353 12.28 12.75 4.23
C GLU A 353 13.12 13.09 2.99
N ALA A 354 13.01 14.33 2.48
CA ALA A 354 13.80 14.78 1.34
C ALA A 354 15.31 14.75 1.62
N ASN A 355 15.75 15.21 2.79
CA ASN A 355 17.16 15.16 3.22
C ASN A 355 17.66 13.71 3.42
N SER A 356 16.74 12.78 3.72
CA SER A 356 17.03 11.35 3.84
C SER A 356 17.09 10.63 2.49
N LEU A 357 16.98 11.37 1.37
CA LEU A 357 16.96 10.88 -0.01
C LEU A 357 15.67 10.16 -0.41
N MET A 358 14.55 10.32 0.31
CA MET A 358 13.26 9.85 -0.20
C MET A 358 12.89 10.60 -1.49
N ASP A 359 12.24 9.91 -2.44
CA ASP A 359 11.77 10.49 -3.70
C ASP A 359 10.47 11.26 -3.56
N GLY A 360 9.72 11.02 -2.48
CA GLY A 360 8.47 11.69 -2.21
C GLY A 360 7.89 11.34 -0.85
N ALA A 361 6.61 11.67 -0.67
CA ALA A 361 5.90 11.53 0.61
C ALA A 361 4.43 11.18 0.42
N TRP A 362 3.74 10.90 1.54
CA TRP A 362 2.28 10.81 1.58
C TRP A 362 1.62 12.02 2.26
N THR A 363 0.45 12.41 1.73
CA THR A 363 -0.46 13.35 2.39
C THR A 363 -1.92 12.88 2.34
N GLY A 364 -2.70 13.26 3.35
CA GLY A 364 -4.10 12.85 3.48
C GLY A 364 -5.10 13.96 3.15
N HIS A 365 -4.63 15.19 2.92
CA HIS A 365 -5.48 16.34 2.65
C HIS A 365 -4.96 17.17 1.48
N PRO A 366 -5.82 17.68 0.56
CA PRO A 366 -5.38 18.43 -0.62
C PRO A 366 -4.51 19.65 -0.28
N ASP A 367 -4.83 20.38 0.79
CA ASP A 367 -4.09 21.57 1.23
C ASP A 367 -2.64 21.26 1.65
N GLN A 368 -2.27 19.98 1.83
CA GLN A 368 -0.91 19.55 2.18
C GLN A 368 -0.04 19.27 0.94
N ASN A 369 -0.64 19.08 -0.24
CA ASN A 369 0.06 18.60 -1.43
C ASN A 369 1.21 19.52 -1.86
N GLU A 370 0.93 20.82 -2.00
CA GLU A 370 1.94 21.79 -2.45
C GLU A 370 3.09 21.92 -1.44
N ILE A 371 2.78 21.91 -0.14
CA ILE A 371 3.78 21.98 0.93
C ILE A 371 4.73 20.78 0.85
N ALA A 372 4.19 19.57 0.67
CA ALA A 372 5.00 18.35 0.52
C ALA A 372 5.87 18.42 -0.73
N VAL A 373 5.29 18.70 -1.90
CA VAL A 373 6.00 18.76 -3.19
C VAL A 373 7.16 19.77 -3.15
N ASN A 374 6.97 20.92 -2.49
CA ASN A 374 7.99 21.96 -2.37
C ASN A 374 9.21 21.57 -1.51
N GLN A 375 9.12 20.52 -0.69
CA GLN A 375 10.27 20.04 0.08
C GLN A 375 11.24 19.19 -0.75
N PHE A 376 10.78 18.61 -1.86
CA PHE A 376 11.57 17.70 -2.69
C PHE A 376 12.21 18.45 -3.88
N PRO A 377 13.54 18.33 -4.07
CA PRO A 377 14.29 19.17 -5.01
C PRO A 377 14.08 18.82 -6.48
N TYR A 378 13.73 17.58 -6.78
CA TYR A 378 13.61 17.01 -8.13
C TYR A 378 12.44 16.03 -8.18
N PRO A 379 11.93 15.67 -9.37
CA PRO A 379 10.87 14.64 -9.50
C PRO A 379 11.15 13.35 -8.73
N ASN A 380 12.43 12.97 -8.64
CA ASN A 380 12.95 11.89 -7.80
C ASN A 380 14.45 12.11 -7.53
N GLN A 381 14.99 11.36 -6.57
CA GLN A 381 16.37 11.31 -6.10
C GLN A 381 17.04 9.94 -6.35
N VAL A 382 16.48 9.07 -7.21
CA VAL A 382 16.93 7.69 -7.48
C VAL A 382 18.42 7.53 -7.79
N GLN A 383 19.08 8.57 -8.31
CA GLN A 383 20.51 8.57 -8.63
C GLN A 383 21.41 8.92 -7.42
N ALA A 384 20.82 9.41 -6.33
CA ALA A 384 21.54 9.82 -5.12
C ALA A 384 21.74 8.62 -4.19
N ARG A 385 22.96 8.50 -3.64
CA ARG A 385 23.30 7.51 -2.62
C ARG A 385 24.32 8.11 -1.66
N ARG A 386 24.24 7.73 -0.39
CA ARG A 386 25.21 8.11 0.64
C ARG A 386 26.48 7.29 0.45
N LYS A 387 27.64 7.94 0.59
CA LYS A 387 28.95 7.32 0.33
C LYS A 387 29.25 6.14 1.27
N ASP A 388 28.83 6.25 2.52
CA ASP A 388 29.12 5.30 3.60
C ASP A 388 27.81 4.72 4.17
N ALA A 389 26.84 4.42 3.30
CA ALA A 389 25.59 3.81 3.70
C ALA A 389 25.80 2.41 4.28
N ASP A 390 25.42 2.22 5.53
CA ASP A 390 25.18 0.90 6.11
C ASP A 390 23.70 0.53 5.90
N ILE A 391 23.47 -0.56 5.17
CA ILE A 391 22.13 -1.09 4.87
C ILE A 391 21.72 -2.22 5.82
N HIS A 392 22.60 -2.62 6.76
CA HIS A 392 22.37 -3.67 7.76
C HIS A 392 22.29 -3.08 9.18
N LYS A 393 21.61 -1.94 9.33
CA LYS A 393 21.39 -1.28 10.63
C LYS A 393 20.34 -2.02 11.45
N ASP A 394 20.35 -1.84 12.76
CA ASP A 394 19.23 -2.19 13.62
C ASP A 394 18.04 -1.24 13.35
N LEU A 395 16.85 -1.80 13.03
CA LEU A 395 15.69 -1.09 12.47
C LEU A 395 14.48 -1.08 13.40
#